data_AF-A0A970IQ19-F1
#
_entry.id   AF-A0A970IQ19-F1
#
_cell.length_a   1.000
_cell.length_b   1.000
_cell.length_c   1.000
_cell.angle_alpha   90.00
_cell.angle_beta   90.00
_cell.angle_gamma   90.00
#
_symmetry.space_group_name_H-M   'P 1'
#
loop_
_entity.id
_entity.type
_entity.pdbx_description
1 polymer ?
#
loop_
_entity_poly.entity_id
_entity_poly.type
_entity_poly.pdbx_seq_one_letter_code
_entity_poly.pdbx_strand_id
1 'polypeptide(L)' 'IDIALLNKELGDRGYQISNGYGKLKNKTFRISHMGDYTLDDVKGLLDNIDDILGLN' A
#
# COMPACT_ATOMS: atom_id res chain seq x y z
N ILE A 1 2.06 -4.68 -11.26
CA ILE A 1 2.28 -4.83 -9.81
C ILE A 1 1.36 -5.92 -9.32
N ASP A 2 1.89 -6.97 -8.69
CA ASP A 2 1.07 -7.96 -8.00
C ASP A 2 0.64 -7.37 -6.65
N ILE A 3 -0.66 -7.09 -6.50
CA ILE A 3 -1.20 -6.44 -5.30
C ILE A 3 -1.16 -7.37 -4.09
N ALA A 4 -1.30 -8.68 -4.29
CA ALA A 4 -1.24 -9.64 -3.20
C ALA A 4 0.19 -9.74 -2.65
N LEU A 5 1.19 -9.77 -3.54
CA LEU A 5 2.59 -9.75 -3.16
C LEU A 5 2.96 -8.43 -2.47
N LEU A 6 2.61 -7.29 -3.06
CA LEU A 6 2.87 -5.97 -2.46
C LEU A 6 2.29 -5.87 -1.05
N ASN A 7 1.03 -6.28 -0.85
CA ASN A 7 0.40 -6.21 0.46
C ASN A 7 1.02 -7.20 1.47
N LYS A 8 1.58 -8.32 1.01
CA LYS A 8 2.33 -9.24 1.86
C LYS A 8 3.63 -8.59 2.35
N GLU A 9 4.43 -8.05 1.43
CA GLU A 9 5.70 -7.40 1.75
C GLU A 9 5.50 -6.16 2.64
N LEU A 10 4.44 -5.38 2.40
CA LEU A 10 4.04 -4.27 3.28
C LEU A 10 3.65 -4.77 4.68
N GLY A 11 2.94 -5.90 4.77
CA GLY A 11 2.52 -6.50 6.03
C GLY A 11 3.72 -6.86 6.93
N ASP A 12 4.80 -7.37 6.34
CA ASP A 12 6.04 -7.68 7.05
C ASP A 12 6.72 -6.41 7.62
N ARG A 13 6.39 -5.23 7.06
CA ARG A 13 6.87 -3.91 7.50
C ARG A 13 5.87 -3.15 8.38
N GLY A 14 4.75 -3.78 8.76
CA GLY A 14 3.70 -3.17 9.59
C GLY A 14 2.71 -2.28 8.83
N TYR A 15 2.72 -2.33 7.50
CA TYR A 15 1.83 -1.55 6.64
C TYR A 15 0.77 -2.44 5.98
N GLN A 16 -0.36 -1.85 5.61
CA GLN A 16 -1.39 -2.56 4.86
C GLN A 16 -2.08 -1.64 3.86
N ILE A 17 -2.38 -2.17 2.68
CA ILE A 17 -3.19 -1.54 1.66
C ILE A 17 -4.41 -2.40 1.35
N SER A 18 -5.46 -1.77 0.84
CA SER A 18 -6.65 -2.50 0.38
C SER A 18 -6.60 -2.69 -1.12
N ASN A 19 -7.13 -3.80 -1.62
CA ASN A 19 -7.32 -4.01 -3.05
C ASN A 19 -8.43 -3.07 -3.59
N GLY A 20 -8.44 -2.86 -4.91
CA GLY A 20 -9.51 -2.17 -5.62
C GLY A 20 -10.83 -2.94 -5.61
N TYR A 21 -11.93 -2.24 -5.87
CA TYR A 21 -13.27 -2.83 -5.89
C TYR A 21 -13.69 -3.31 -7.28
N GLY A 22 -14.51 -4.36 -7.33
CA GLY A 22 -15.16 -4.84 -8.55
C GLY A 22 -14.18 -5.06 -9.70
N LYS A 23 -14.39 -4.37 -10.81
CA LYS A 23 -13.55 -4.45 -12.03
C LYS A 23 -12.12 -3.90 -11.85
N LEU A 24 -11.87 -3.15 -10.76
CA LEU A 24 -10.57 -2.58 -10.43
C LEU A 24 -9.76 -3.45 -9.47
N LYS A 25 -10.34 -4.56 -8.98
CA LYS A 25 -9.61 -5.56 -8.19
C LYS A 25 -8.43 -6.09 -8.99
N ASN A 26 -7.28 -6.25 -8.33
CA ASN A 26 -5.99 -6.67 -8.90
C ASN A 26 -5.41 -5.71 -9.95
N LYS A 27 -6.00 -4.52 -10.15
CA LYS A 27 -5.50 -3.47 -11.05
C LYS A 27 -5.10 -2.20 -10.31
N THR A 28 -5.78 -1.93 -9.21
CA THR A 28 -5.55 -0.76 -8.36
C THR A 28 -5.57 -1.21 -6.90
N PHE A 29 -4.92 -0.43 -6.06
CA PHE A 29 -5.02 -0.54 -4.61
C PHE A 29 -5.50 0.79 -4.04
N ARG A 30 -5.86 0.75 -2.76
CA ARG A 30 -6.39 1.88 -2.02
C ARG A 30 -5.60 2.03 -0.72
N ILE A 31 -5.25 3.27 -0.43
CA ILE A 31 -4.61 3.67 0.81
C ILE A 31 -5.70 4.25 1.70
N SER A 32 -5.84 3.73 2.92
CA SER A 32 -6.74 4.33 3.90
C SER A 32 -6.10 5.60 4.46
N HIS A 33 -6.87 6.68 4.54
CA HIS A 33 -6.45 7.94 5.16
C HIS A 33 -7.41 8.40 6.26
N MET A 34 -8.41 7.58 6.60
CA MET A 34 -9.41 7.87 7.63
C MET A 34 -9.05 7.14 8.92
N GLY A 35 -9.21 7.79 10.07
CA GLY A 35 -8.81 7.28 11.38
C GLY A 35 -7.71 8.15 12.00
N ASP A 36 -6.81 7.53 12.75
CA ASP A 36 -5.70 8.20 13.46
C ASP A 36 -4.42 8.26 12.62
N TYR A 37 -4.56 8.47 11.31
CA TYR A 37 -3.41 8.56 10.40
C TYR A 37 -2.86 9.98 10.37
N THR A 38 -1.53 10.09 10.44
CA THR A 38 -0.80 11.33 10.20
C THR A 38 -0.28 11.39 8.76
N LEU A 39 0.18 12.57 8.33
CA LEU A 39 0.82 12.72 7.03
C LEU A 39 2.11 11.89 6.93
N ASP A 40 2.83 11.74 8.04
CA ASP A 40 4.07 10.97 8.08
C ASP A 40 3.80 9.47 7.94
N ASP A 41 2.69 8.96 8.46
CA ASP A 41 2.26 7.57 8.23
C ASP A 41 2.01 7.29 6.74
N VAL A 42 1.34 8.24 6.06
CA VAL A 42 1.04 8.12 4.63
C VAL A 42 2.33 8.19 3.81
N LYS A 43 3.25 9.12 4.14
CA LYS A 43 4.56 9.19 3.47
C LYS A 43 5.37 7.92 3.69
N GLY A 44 5.45 7.44 4.93
CA GLY A 44 6.16 6.20 5.24
C GLY A 44 5.59 5.00 4.48
N LEU A 45 4.27 4.91 4.32
CA LEU A 45 3.65 3.89 3.47
C LEU A 45 4.09 4.02 2.01
N LEU A 46 4.09 5.23 1.44
CA LEU A 46 4.50 5.46 0.05
C LEU A 46 5.97 5.14 -0.17
N ASP A 47 6.85 5.57 0.74
CA ASP A 47 8.29 5.28 0.67
C ASP A 47 8.55 3.76 0.69
N ASN A 48 7.80 3.01 1.50
CA ASN A 48 7.87 1.55 1.53
C ASN A 48 7.35 0.91 0.24
N ILE A 49 6.29 1.47 -0.36
CA ILE A 49 5.80 1.01 -1.66
C ILE A 49 6.88 1.22 -2.73
N ASP A 50 7.49 2.39 -2.78
CA ASP A 50 8.53 2.71 -3.76
C ASP A 50 9.77 1.81 -3.57
N ASP A 51 10.17 1.52 -2.33
CA ASP A 51 11.25 0.60 -2.03
C ASP A 51 10.95 -0.85 -2.48
N ILE A 52 9.77 -1.38 -2.15
CA ILE A 52 9.34 -2.73 -2.59
C ILE A 52 9.29 -2.83 -4.12
N LEU A 53 8.89 -1.75 -4.79
CA LEU A 53 8.79 -1.70 -6.25
C LEU A 53 10.12 -1.35 -6.94
N GLY A 54 11.17 -1.00 -6.19
CA GLY A 54 12.48 -0.62 -6.73
C GLY A 54 12.44 0.71 -7.50
N LEU A 55 11.65 1.68 -7.02
CA LEU A 55 11.47 3.00 -7.64
C LEU A 55 12.28 4.11 -6.95
N ASN A 56 12.98 3.79 -5.86
CA ASN A 56 13.88 4.68 -5.13
C ASN A 56 15.30 4.69 -5.69
#